data_AF-A0A7V9AVV0-F1
#
_entry.id   AF-A0A7V9AVV0-F1
#
_cell.length_a   1.000
_cell.length_b   1.000
_cell.length_c   1.000
_cell.angle_alpha   90.00
_cell.angle_beta   90.00
_cell.angle_gamma   90.00
#
_symmetry.space_group_name_H-M   'P 1'
#
loop_
_entity.id
_entity.type
_entity.pdbx_description
1 polymer ?
#
loop_
_entity_poly.entity_id
_entity_poly.type
_entity_poly.pdbx_seq_one_letter_code
_entity_poly.pdbx_strand_id
1 'polypeptide(L)'
;MPAKNLAVFTRQLSVMIGAGLPLVQCLEILGRQESDAGFAAVIRRVRKDVEGGASLASAMKRHPKTFDPLYSSLIAAGEAGGILETILKRLAIYIEKNVKLRRDVKSALIYPAAVLLAAIVVVAAILWKVIPTFANLFEGLGAQLPLPTRAVIAASDGLVNWGWLIIAVTGLGASLLTRYYASSEGRLVVDRLLLATPGLGSILRKVAVARFCRTLSTLLTSGVPILQGLDITARTAGNAIVERAILLTRSGIERGESIASPLRMTGVFPPMVVQMINVGETTGALDAMLSKIADFYEEEAEAAVVGLLTLLEPALVALLGIVVGGLVIAMYLPILDLINHVG
;
A
#
# COMPACT_ATOMS: atom_id res chain seq x y z
N MET A 1 -10.37 -10.94 -2.00
CA MET A 1 -11.43 -10.91 -0.97
C MET A 1 -11.35 -9.61 -0.19
N PRO A 2 -12.48 -9.04 0.27
CA PRO A 2 -12.47 -7.84 1.11
C PRO A 2 -11.73 -8.13 2.43
N ALA A 3 -10.63 -7.42 2.69
CA ALA A 3 -9.82 -7.65 3.89
C ALA A 3 -10.60 -7.42 5.20
N LYS A 4 -11.64 -6.57 5.16
CA LYS A 4 -12.56 -6.33 6.27
C LYS A 4 -13.37 -7.58 6.65
N ASN A 5 -13.92 -8.30 5.67
CA ASN A 5 -14.72 -9.50 5.96
C ASN A 5 -13.84 -10.59 6.58
N LEU A 6 -12.62 -10.77 6.08
CA LEU A 6 -11.66 -11.70 6.68
C LEU A 6 -11.34 -11.32 8.14
N ALA A 7 -11.18 -10.03 8.45
CA ALA A 7 -10.95 -9.57 9.82
C ALA A 7 -12.12 -9.93 10.75
N VAL A 8 -13.36 -9.66 10.31
CA VAL A 8 -14.58 -9.97 11.06
C VAL A 8 -14.75 -11.47 11.26
N PHE A 9 -14.59 -12.26 10.20
CA PHE A 9 -14.62 -13.72 10.26
C PHE A 9 -13.62 -14.26 11.28
N THR A 10 -12.36 -13.80 11.22
CA THR A 10 -11.29 -14.26 12.13
C THR A 10 -11.61 -13.92 13.57
N ARG A 11 -12.11 -12.70 13.82
CA ARG A 11 -12.52 -12.22 15.15
C ARG A 11 -13.67 -13.06 15.71
N GLN A 12 -14.72 -13.28 14.92
CA GLN A 12 -15.88 -14.04 15.35
C GLN A 12 -15.52 -15.52 15.58
N LEU A 13 -14.72 -16.12 14.70
CA LEU A 13 -14.21 -17.48 14.88
C LEU A 13 -13.41 -17.62 16.17
N SER A 14 -12.55 -16.65 16.48
CA SER A 14 -11.81 -16.60 17.77
C SER A 14 -12.76 -16.58 18.97
N VAL A 15 -13.79 -15.74 18.95
CA VAL A 15 -14.75 -15.59 20.05
C VAL A 15 -15.56 -16.87 20.25
N MET A 16 -16.05 -17.47 19.16
CA MET A 16 -16.87 -18.69 19.25
C MET A 16 -16.06 -19.91 19.73
N ILE A 17 -14.81 -20.05 19.25
CA ILE A 17 -13.92 -21.11 19.72
C ILE A 17 -13.54 -20.90 21.19
N GLY A 18 -13.27 -19.66 21.61
CA GLY A 18 -13.02 -19.33 23.02
C GLY A 18 -14.24 -19.57 23.92
N ALA A 19 -15.46 -19.49 23.37
CA ALA A 19 -16.70 -19.86 24.04
C ALA A 19 -16.96 -21.38 24.07
N GLY A 20 -16.05 -22.19 23.53
CA GLY A 20 -16.12 -23.66 23.56
C GLY A 20 -17.00 -24.29 22.47
N LEU A 21 -17.44 -23.53 21.45
CA LEU A 21 -18.21 -24.10 20.35
C LEU A 21 -17.32 -24.99 19.46
N PRO A 22 -17.81 -26.17 19.02
CA PRO A 22 -17.11 -27.02 18.06
C PRO A 22 -16.76 -26.26 16.76
N LEU A 23 -15.54 -26.46 16.25
CA LEU A 23 -15.02 -25.76 15.07
C LEU A 23 -15.94 -25.86 13.84
N VAL A 24 -16.48 -27.05 13.56
CA VAL A 24 -17.40 -27.27 12.43
C VAL A 24 -18.68 -26.44 12.58
N GLN A 25 -19.21 -26.32 13.82
CA GLN A 25 -20.37 -25.50 14.11
C GLN A 25 -20.07 -24.01 13.95
N CYS A 26 -18.90 -23.54 14.39
CA CYS A 26 -18.46 -22.17 14.17
C CYS A 26 -18.40 -21.84 12.68
N LEU A 27 -17.78 -22.70 11.88
CA LEU A 27 -17.67 -22.51 10.43
C LEU A 27 -19.03 -22.51 9.74
N GLU A 28 -19.99 -23.32 10.21
CA GLU A 28 -21.36 -23.31 9.67
C GLU A 28 -22.09 -22.00 9.95
N ILE A 29 -22.05 -21.51 11.19
CA ILE A 29 -22.71 -20.25 11.58
C ILE A 29 -22.11 -19.09 10.78
N LEU A 30 -20.78 -19.00 10.72
CA LEU A 30 -20.08 -17.95 9.98
C LEU A 30 -20.34 -18.04 8.48
N GLY A 31 -20.38 -19.25 7.92
CA GLY A 31 -20.68 -19.46 6.51
C GLY A 31 -22.11 -19.06 6.11
N ARG A 32 -23.08 -19.16 7.03
CA ARG A 32 -24.47 -18.71 6.82
C ARG A 32 -24.64 -17.20 6.98
N GLN A 33 -23.89 -16.58 7.88
CA GLN A 33 -24.00 -15.15 8.18
C GLN A 33 -23.13 -14.26 7.29
N GLU A 34 -22.19 -14.85 6.54
CA GLU A 34 -21.31 -14.10 5.64
C GLU A 34 -22.09 -13.48 4.48
N SER A 35 -21.94 -12.16 4.31
CA SER A 35 -22.68 -11.39 3.30
C SER A 35 -22.07 -11.53 1.90
N ASP A 36 -20.77 -11.78 1.80
CA ASP A 36 -20.11 -12.03 0.51
C ASP A 36 -20.32 -13.49 0.07
N ALA A 37 -21.07 -13.70 -1.01
CA ALA A 37 -21.37 -15.04 -1.51
C ALA A 37 -20.12 -15.85 -1.88
N GLY A 38 -19.06 -15.19 -2.35
CA GLY A 38 -17.78 -15.81 -2.69
C GLY A 38 -17.05 -16.31 -1.45
N PHE A 39 -16.99 -15.49 -0.40
CA PHE A 39 -16.37 -15.86 0.87
C PHE A 39 -17.18 -16.92 1.62
N ALA A 40 -18.52 -16.80 1.64
CA ALA A 40 -19.42 -17.81 2.19
C ALA A 40 -19.22 -19.19 1.52
N ALA A 41 -18.98 -19.23 0.21
CA ALA A 41 -18.66 -20.46 -0.51
C ALA A 41 -17.30 -21.05 -0.08
N VAL A 42 -16.30 -20.21 0.15
CA VAL A 42 -14.99 -20.64 0.67
C VAL A 42 -15.13 -21.20 2.09
N ILE A 43 -15.84 -20.52 2.99
CA ILE A 43 -16.07 -21.00 4.37
C ILE A 43 -16.76 -22.36 4.38
N ARG A 44 -17.79 -22.56 3.53
CA ARG A 44 -18.48 -23.85 3.40
C ARG A 44 -17.57 -24.97 2.89
N ARG A 45 -16.63 -24.67 1.97
CA ARG A 45 -15.63 -25.65 1.51
C ARG A 45 -14.65 -26.01 2.62
N VAL A 46 -14.16 -25.01 3.37
CA VAL A 46 -13.29 -25.23 4.53
C VAL A 46 -14.01 -26.08 5.58
N ARG A 47 -15.28 -25.76 5.89
CA ARG A 47 -16.12 -26.57 6.79
C ARG A 47 -16.18 -28.03 6.32
N LYS A 48 -16.49 -28.26 5.05
CA LYS A 48 -16.61 -29.62 4.48
C LYS A 48 -15.31 -30.40 4.56
N ASP A 49 -14.17 -29.75 4.29
CA ASP A 49 -12.85 -30.39 4.40
C ASP A 49 -12.52 -30.75 5.85
N VAL A 50 -12.84 -29.87 6.81
CA VAL A 50 -12.65 -30.14 8.26
C VAL A 50 -13.59 -31.23 8.75
N GLU A 51 -14.84 -31.23 8.32
CA GLU A 51 -15.82 -32.29 8.60
C GLU A 51 -15.38 -33.65 8.00
N GLY A 52 -14.65 -33.62 6.89
CA GLY A 52 -13.99 -34.78 6.28
C GLY A 52 -12.66 -35.20 6.93
N GLY A 53 -12.26 -34.56 8.04
CA GLY A 53 -11.08 -34.93 8.83
C GLY A 53 -9.78 -34.19 8.48
N ALA A 54 -9.80 -33.21 7.57
CA ALA A 54 -8.64 -32.36 7.35
C ALA A 54 -8.45 -31.38 8.52
N SER A 55 -7.19 -31.01 8.81
CA SER A 55 -6.94 -29.90 9.74
C SER A 55 -7.44 -28.57 9.16
N LEU A 56 -7.79 -27.62 10.02
CA LEU A 56 -8.23 -26.29 9.64
C LEU A 56 -7.18 -25.58 8.78
N ALA A 57 -5.90 -25.69 9.15
CA ALA A 57 -4.81 -25.12 8.39
C ALA A 57 -4.70 -25.70 6.97
N SER A 58 -4.85 -27.02 6.83
CA SER A 58 -4.80 -27.70 5.54
C SER A 58 -5.97 -27.29 4.65
N ALA A 59 -7.19 -27.25 5.22
CA ALA A 59 -8.38 -26.80 4.53
C ALA A 59 -8.26 -25.33 4.06
N MET A 60 -7.77 -24.43 4.92
CA MET A 60 -7.55 -23.02 4.58
C MET A 60 -6.45 -22.84 3.52
N LYS A 61 -5.37 -23.64 3.57
CA LYS A 61 -4.24 -23.58 2.62
C LYS A 61 -4.66 -23.88 1.17
N ARG A 62 -5.76 -24.62 0.96
CA ARG A 62 -6.36 -24.86 -0.37
C ARG A 62 -7.00 -23.61 -0.99
N HIS A 63 -7.16 -22.55 -0.20
CA HIS A 63 -7.78 -21.29 -0.62
C HIS A 63 -6.81 -20.08 -0.47
N PRO A 64 -5.65 -20.08 -1.17
CA PRO A 64 -4.59 -19.08 -0.98
C PRO A 64 -4.99 -17.64 -1.36
N LYS A 65 -6.06 -17.47 -2.14
CA LYS A 65 -6.64 -16.14 -2.48
C LYS A 65 -7.38 -15.49 -1.31
N THR A 66 -7.77 -16.29 -0.30
CA THR A 66 -8.52 -15.85 0.88
C THR A 66 -7.65 -15.94 2.12
N PHE A 67 -6.99 -17.08 2.33
CA PHE A 67 -6.09 -17.31 3.46
C PHE A 67 -4.66 -17.35 2.94
N ASP A 68 -3.91 -16.29 3.20
CA ASP A 68 -2.53 -16.20 2.76
C ASP A 68 -1.62 -17.21 3.51
N PRO A 69 -0.35 -17.37 3.09
CA PRO A 69 0.58 -18.30 3.74
C PRO A 69 0.81 -17.99 5.23
N LEU A 70 0.73 -16.71 5.62
CA LEU A 70 0.88 -16.31 7.02
C LEU A 70 -0.31 -16.79 7.85
N TYR A 71 -1.53 -16.55 7.37
CA TYR A 71 -2.77 -16.98 8.00
C TYR A 71 -2.75 -18.49 8.22
N SER A 72 -2.57 -19.28 7.16
CA SER A 72 -2.60 -20.74 7.22
C SER A 72 -1.49 -21.34 8.09
N SER A 73 -0.29 -20.74 8.11
CA SER A 73 0.82 -21.21 8.95
C SER A 73 0.60 -20.91 10.43
N LEU A 74 0.03 -19.74 10.75
CA LEU A 74 -0.33 -19.42 12.13
C LEU A 74 -1.41 -20.37 12.65
N ILE A 75 -2.45 -20.64 11.86
CA ILE A 75 -3.47 -21.63 12.22
C ILE A 75 -2.83 -23.02 12.44
N ALA A 76 -1.90 -23.44 11.59
CA ALA A 76 -1.19 -24.71 11.77
C ALA A 76 -0.46 -24.79 13.11
N ALA A 77 0.25 -23.72 13.50
CA ALA A 77 0.93 -23.64 14.79
C ALA A 77 -0.07 -23.64 15.95
N GLY A 78 -1.21 -22.96 15.79
CA GLY A 78 -2.29 -22.93 16.77
C GLY A 78 -2.97 -24.29 16.98
N GLU A 79 -3.19 -25.04 15.90
CA GLU A 79 -3.72 -26.40 15.96
C GLU A 79 -2.73 -27.36 16.61
N ALA A 80 -1.46 -27.33 16.19
CA ALA A 80 -0.42 -28.21 16.74
C ALA A 80 -0.14 -27.93 18.23
N GLY A 81 -0.19 -26.66 18.64
CA GLY A 81 0.03 -26.24 20.02
C GLY A 81 -1.21 -26.23 20.90
N GLY A 82 -2.41 -26.55 20.37
CA GLY A 82 -3.67 -26.48 21.13
C GLY A 82 -4.07 -25.07 21.58
N ILE A 83 -3.47 -24.02 21.00
CA ILE A 83 -3.66 -22.61 21.37
C ILE A 83 -4.41 -21.82 20.28
N LEU A 84 -5.29 -22.50 19.54
CA LEU A 84 -5.99 -21.96 18.37
C LEU A 84 -6.75 -20.65 18.67
N GLU A 85 -7.40 -20.54 19.83
CA GLU A 85 -8.08 -19.31 20.26
C GLU A 85 -7.10 -18.11 20.32
N THR A 86 -5.95 -18.31 20.98
CA THR A 86 -4.94 -17.25 21.14
C THR A 86 -4.38 -16.82 19.78
N ILE A 87 -4.14 -17.78 18.89
CA ILE A 87 -3.68 -17.52 17.52
C ILE A 87 -4.70 -16.74 16.73
N LEU A 88 -5.98 -17.16 16.75
CA LEU A 88 -7.05 -16.47 16.04
C LEU A 88 -7.23 -15.04 16.57
N LYS A 89 -7.10 -14.82 17.89
CA LYS A 89 -7.15 -13.48 18.49
C LYS A 89 -6.02 -12.59 17.98
N ARG A 90 -4.79 -13.10 17.94
CA ARG A 90 -3.62 -12.39 17.40
C ARG A 90 -3.78 -12.08 15.92
N LEU A 91 -4.23 -13.07 15.15
CA LEU A 91 -4.45 -12.96 13.71
C LEU A 91 -5.54 -11.92 13.40
N ALA A 92 -6.63 -11.90 14.18
CA ALA A 92 -7.68 -10.88 14.06
C ALA A 92 -7.12 -9.46 14.27
N ILE A 93 -6.36 -9.24 15.35
CA ILE A 93 -5.71 -7.94 15.63
C ILE A 93 -4.77 -7.53 14.48
N TYR A 94 -3.96 -8.48 13.99
CA TYR A 94 -3.05 -8.23 12.87
C TYR A 94 -3.79 -7.80 11.59
N ILE A 95 -4.87 -8.51 11.23
CA ILE A 95 -5.66 -8.19 10.03
C ILE A 95 -6.39 -6.86 10.23
N GLU A 96 -6.96 -6.59 11.41
CA GLU A 96 -7.62 -5.32 11.74
C GLU A 96 -6.66 -4.13 11.62
N LYS A 97 -5.45 -4.23 12.16
CA LYS A 97 -4.40 -3.20 12.01
C LYS A 97 -4.06 -2.96 10.53
N ASN A 98 -3.90 -4.02 9.75
CA ASN A 98 -3.62 -3.90 8.31
C ASN A 98 -4.78 -3.26 7.53
N VAL A 99 -6.03 -3.61 7.87
CA VAL A 99 -7.23 -3.00 7.28
C VAL A 99 -7.31 -1.53 7.63
N LYS A 100 -7.06 -1.17 8.90
CA LYS A 100 -7.03 0.22 9.37
C LYS A 100 -5.97 1.02 8.61
N LEU A 101 -4.72 0.53 8.56
CA LEU A 101 -3.64 1.20 7.84
C LEU A 101 -3.98 1.44 6.37
N ARG A 102 -4.49 0.42 5.67
CA ARG A 102 -4.91 0.58 4.26
C ARG A 102 -6.05 1.58 4.10
N ARG A 103 -7.01 1.58 5.02
CA ARG A 103 -8.11 2.54 5.03
C ARG A 103 -7.58 3.95 5.24
N ASP A 104 -6.70 4.16 6.21
CA ASP A 104 -6.20 5.48 6.57
C ASP A 104 -5.33 6.03 5.42
N VAL A 105 -4.49 5.21 4.79
CA VAL A 105 -3.76 5.57 3.54
C VAL A 105 -4.74 5.91 2.41
N LYS A 106 -5.80 5.12 2.21
CA LYS A 106 -6.78 5.38 1.15
C LYS A 106 -7.55 6.68 1.41
N SER A 107 -8.01 6.90 2.64
CA SER A 107 -8.75 8.10 3.04
C SER A 107 -7.91 9.36 2.89
N ALA A 108 -6.63 9.28 3.25
CA ALA A 108 -5.66 10.34 3.05
C ALA A 108 -5.50 10.78 1.59
N LEU A 109 -5.61 9.85 0.63
CA LEU A 109 -5.48 10.14 -0.80
C LEU A 109 -6.76 10.72 -1.44
N ILE A 110 -7.90 10.65 -0.76
CA ILE A 110 -9.18 11.15 -1.30
C ILE A 110 -9.13 12.67 -1.49
N TYR A 111 -8.61 13.40 -0.49
CA TYR A 111 -8.56 14.86 -0.57
C TYR A 111 -7.65 15.37 -1.71
N PRO A 112 -6.38 14.92 -1.83
CA PRO A 112 -5.54 15.26 -2.97
C PRO A 112 -6.18 14.94 -4.33
N ALA A 113 -6.81 13.77 -4.45
CA ALA A 113 -7.47 13.37 -5.69
C ALA A 113 -8.67 14.27 -6.03
N ALA A 114 -9.48 14.66 -5.03
CA ALA A 114 -10.62 15.55 -5.22
C ALA A 114 -10.19 16.96 -5.65
N VAL A 115 -9.17 17.53 -4.99
CA VAL A 115 -8.61 18.85 -5.35
C VAL A 115 -8.02 18.83 -6.75
N LEU A 116 -7.24 17.80 -7.08
CA LEU A 116 -6.61 17.66 -8.40
C LEU A 116 -7.65 17.44 -9.50
N LEU A 117 -8.71 16.67 -9.23
CA LEU A 117 -9.84 16.52 -10.14
C LEU A 117 -10.56 17.87 -10.36
N ALA A 118 -10.86 18.61 -9.30
CA ALA A 118 -11.49 19.92 -9.40
C ALA A 118 -10.62 20.91 -10.19
N ALA A 119 -9.31 20.92 -9.94
CA ALA A 119 -8.34 21.72 -10.67
C ALA A 119 -8.34 21.39 -12.17
N ILE A 120 -8.28 20.10 -12.54
CA ILE A 120 -8.35 19.65 -13.93
C ILE A 120 -9.65 20.12 -14.59
N VAL A 121 -10.79 19.98 -13.91
CA VAL A 121 -12.09 20.41 -14.44
C VAL A 121 -12.13 21.93 -14.69
N VAL A 122 -11.65 22.73 -13.73
CA VAL A 122 -11.59 24.19 -13.86
C VAL A 122 -10.67 24.61 -15.00
N VAL A 123 -9.46 24.06 -15.06
CA VAL A 123 -8.49 24.37 -16.13
C VAL A 123 -9.04 23.94 -17.49
N ALA A 124 -9.63 22.76 -17.60
CA ALA A 124 -10.24 22.28 -18.85
C ALA A 124 -11.40 23.18 -19.31
N ALA A 125 -12.26 23.66 -18.39
CA ALA A 125 -13.35 24.57 -18.73
C ALA A 125 -12.84 25.92 -19.25
N ILE A 126 -11.78 26.46 -18.64
CA ILE A 126 -11.14 27.72 -19.08
C ILE A 126 -10.52 27.53 -20.48
N LEU A 127 -9.79 26.43 -20.68
CA LEU A 127 -9.15 26.12 -21.97
C LEU A 127 -10.16 25.87 -23.10
N TRP A 128 -11.26 25.16 -22.82
CA TRP A 128 -12.23 24.78 -23.85
C TRP A 128 -13.17 25.92 -24.24
N LYS A 129 -13.59 26.76 -23.29
CA LYS A 129 -14.63 27.78 -23.55
C LYS A 129 -14.11 29.21 -23.45
N VAL A 130 -13.35 29.52 -22.40
CA VAL A 130 -12.97 30.90 -22.11
C VAL A 130 -11.90 31.38 -23.09
N ILE A 131 -10.82 30.63 -23.24
CA ILE A 131 -9.70 31.01 -24.09
C ILE A 131 -10.08 31.18 -25.57
N PRO A 132 -10.85 30.28 -26.22
CA PRO A 132 -11.27 30.48 -27.60
C PRO A 132 -12.18 31.69 -27.79
N THR A 133 -13.04 31.98 -26.80
CA THR A 133 -13.90 33.18 -26.83
C THR A 133 -13.05 34.45 -26.83
N PHE A 134 -11.99 34.50 -26.02
CA PHE A 134 -11.03 35.60 -26.02
C PHE A 134 -10.22 35.66 -27.33
N ALA A 135 -9.73 34.53 -27.84
CA ALA A 135 -8.98 34.50 -29.11
C ALA A 135 -9.80 35.11 -30.27
N ASN A 136 -11.07 34.70 -30.41
CA ASN A 136 -11.98 35.22 -31.44
C ASN A 136 -12.24 36.74 -31.30
N LEU A 137 -12.31 37.26 -30.06
CA LEU A 137 -12.46 38.69 -29.81
C LEU A 137 -11.24 39.49 -30.28
N PHE A 138 -10.03 38.97 -30.06
CA PHE A 138 -8.78 39.62 -30.48
C PHE A 138 -8.56 39.58 -32.00
N GLU A 139 -8.90 38.48 -32.66
CA GLU A 139 -8.87 38.39 -34.13
C GLU A 139 -9.79 39.45 -34.77
N GLY A 140 -10.98 39.68 -34.19
CA GLY A 140 -11.90 40.72 -34.65
C GLY A 140 -11.39 42.16 -34.50
N LEU A 141 -10.37 42.38 -33.66
CA LEU A 141 -9.73 43.68 -33.42
C LEU A 141 -8.43 43.88 -34.23
N GLY A 142 -8.00 42.87 -35.02
CA GLY A 142 -6.78 42.93 -35.83
C GLY A 142 -5.47 42.95 -35.02
N ALA A 143 -5.53 42.65 -33.72
CA ALA A 143 -4.37 42.64 -32.83
C ALA A 143 -3.74 41.24 -32.74
N GLN A 144 -2.41 41.17 -32.73
CA GLN A 144 -1.72 39.89 -32.53
C GLN A 144 -1.77 39.48 -31.05
N LEU A 145 -2.14 38.22 -30.79
CA LEU A 145 -2.19 37.68 -29.44
C LEU A 145 -0.78 37.67 -28.78
N PRO A 146 -0.66 38.14 -27.53
CA PRO A 146 0.58 38.02 -26.75
C PRO A 146 1.11 36.58 -26.67
N LEU A 147 2.43 36.45 -26.52
CA LEU A 147 3.11 35.14 -26.44
C LEU A 147 2.54 34.19 -25.36
N PRO A 148 2.23 34.64 -24.13
CA PRO A 148 1.65 33.76 -23.10
C PRO A 148 0.29 33.18 -23.53
N THR A 149 -0.56 34.00 -24.14
CA THR A 149 -1.90 33.59 -24.61
C THR A 149 -1.79 32.58 -25.75
N ARG A 150 -0.86 32.78 -26.69
CA ARG A 150 -0.58 31.81 -27.77
C ARG A 150 -0.06 30.48 -27.26
N ALA A 151 0.82 30.48 -26.25
CA ALA A 151 1.32 29.24 -25.64
C ALA A 151 0.20 28.43 -24.96
N VAL A 152 -0.73 29.11 -24.28
CA VAL A 152 -1.88 28.47 -23.64
C VAL A 152 -2.89 27.94 -24.66
N ILE A 153 -3.15 28.67 -25.75
CA ILE A 153 -4.00 28.20 -26.86
C ILE A 153 -3.38 26.95 -27.52
N ALA A 154 -2.08 26.97 -27.82
CA ALA A 154 -1.38 25.82 -28.38
C ALA A 154 -1.41 24.60 -27.43
N ALA A 155 -1.29 24.82 -26.12
CA ALA A 155 -1.44 23.77 -25.12
C ALA A 155 -2.88 23.23 -25.06
N SER A 156 -3.90 24.10 -25.18
CA SER A 156 -5.32 23.74 -25.25
C SER A 156 -5.62 22.87 -26.48
N ASP A 157 -5.20 23.31 -27.66
CA ASP A 157 -5.40 22.58 -28.92
C ASP A 157 -4.66 21.25 -28.92
N GLY A 158 -3.46 21.21 -28.32
CA GLY A 158 -2.73 19.96 -28.06
C GLY A 158 -3.52 19.01 -27.15
N LEU A 159 -4.07 19.52 -26.05
CA LEU A 159 -4.84 18.70 -25.09
C LEU A 159 -6.16 18.19 -25.67
N VAL A 160 -6.87 19.00 -26.46
CA VAL A 160 -8.14 18.62 -27.10
C VAL A 160 -7.91 17.63 -28.24
N ASN A 161 -6.92 17.86 -29.10
CA ASN A 161 -6.67 17.01 -30.27
C ASN A 161 -5.86 15.74 -29.93
N TRP A 162 -4.97 15.79 -28.94
CA TRP A 162 -4.10 14.67 -28.53
C TRP A 162 -4.45 14.11 -27.15
N GLY A 163 -5.51 14.58 -26.50
CA GLY A 163 -5.91 14.10 -25.16
C GLY A 163 -6.21 12.61 -25.12
N TRP A 164 -6.83 12.07 -26.18
CA TRP A 164 -7.02 10.61 -26.33
C TRP A 164 -5.68 9.87 -26.47
N LEU A 165 -4.68 10.48 -27.09
CA LEU A 165 -3.31 9.97 -27.22
C LEU A 165 -2.58 9.98 -25.88
N ILE A 166 -2.77 11.01 -25.04
CA ILE A 166 -2.24 11.06 -23.67
C ILE A 166 -2.85 9.94 -22.82
N ILE A 167 -4.17 9.75 -22.88
CA ILE A 167 -4.87 8.66 -22.18
C ILE A 167 -4.42 7.29 -22.71
N ALA A 168 -4.25 7.15 -24.03
CA ALA A 168 -3.77 5.92 -24.64
C ALA A 168 -2.32 5.61 -24.21
N VAL A 169 -1.41 6.58 -24.28
CA VAL A 169 0.01 6.42 -23.89
C VAL A 169 0.16 6.15 -22.40
N THR A 170 -0.60 6.84 -21.54
CA THR A 170 -0.60 6.58 -20.10
C THR A 170 -1.20 5.21 -19.76
N GLY A 171 -2.29 4.82 -20.44
CA GLY A 171 -2.88 3.48 -20.30
C GLY A 171 -1.94 2.37 -20.75
N LEU A 172 -1.26 2.55 -21.89
CA LEU A 172 -0.27 1.61 -22.42
C LEU A 172 0.96 1.56 -21.52
N GLY A 173 1.45 2.71 -21.06
CA GLY A 173 2.55 2.83 -20.10
C GLY A 173 2.24 2.12 -18.78
N ALA A 174 1.04 2.32 -18.22
CA ALA A 174 0.60 1.61 -17.03
C ALA A 174 0.47 0.10 -17.26
N SER A 175 -0.03 -0.33 -18.42
CA SER A 175 -0.11 -1.75 -18.79
C SER A 175 1.28 -2.40 -18.95
N LEU A 176 2.21 -1.72 -19.60
CA LEU A 176 3.59 -2.18 -19.75
C LEU A 176 4.32 -2.20 -18.40
N LEU A 177 4.14 -1.17 -17.57
CA LEU A 177 4.73 -1.09 -16.24
C LEU A 177 4.19 -2.20 -15.33
N THR A 178 2.88 -2.49 -15.38
CA THR A 178 2.28 -3.60 -14.60
C THR A 178 2.76 -4.96 -15.08
N ARG A 179 2.92 -5.15 -16.40
CA ARG A 179 3.53 -6.38 -16.95
C ARG A 179 5.01 -6.50 -16.59
N TYR A 180 5.77 -5.42 -16.63
CA TYR A 180 7.17 -5.38 -16.22
C TYR A 180 7.30 -5.67 -14.72
N TYR A 181 6.44 -5.09 -13.87
CA TYR A 181 6.41 -5.35 -12.43
C TYR A 181 5.99 -6.79 -12.09
N ALA A 182 5.21 -7.44 -12.95
CA ALA A 182 4.87 -8.85 -12.78
C ALA A 182 6.08 -9.78 -13.02
N SER A 183 7.13 -9.31 -13.72
CA SER A 183 8.38 -10.05 -13.87
C SER A 183 9.25 -9.94 -12.61
N SER A 184 10.02 -11.00 -12.30
CA SER A 184 10.91 -11.03 -11.13
C SER A 184 11.99 -9.95 -11.18
N GLU A 185 12.60 -9.72 -12.34
CA GLU A 185 13.61 -8.69 -12.54
C GLU A 185 13.01 -7.28 -12.48
N GLY A 186 11.86 -7.07 -13.14
CA GLY A 186 11.19 -5.77 -13.12
C GLY A 186 10.71 -5.37 -11.73
N ARG A 187 10.21 -6.33 -10.94
CA ARG A 187 9.86 -6.09 -9.53
C ARG A 187 11.07 -5.63 -8.72
N LEU A 188 12.23 -6.26 -8.89
CA LEU A 188 13.47 -5.87 -8.20
C LEU A 188 13.95 -4.47 -8.58
N VAL A 189 13.92 -4.12 -9.87
CA VAL A 189 14.36 -2.80 -10.35
C VAL A 189 13.41 -1.70 -9.85
N VAL A 190 12.10 -1.90 -9.98
CA VAL A 190 11.09 -0.92 -9.55
C VAL A 190 11.15 -0.75 -8.03
N ASP A 191 11.18 -1.85 -7.27
CA ASP A 191 11.26 -1.80 -5.80
C ASP A 191 12.57 -1.14 -5.32
N ARG A 192 13.67 -1.28 -6.07
CA ARG A 192 14.93 -0.54 -5.82
C ARG A 192 14.76 0.95 -6.01
N LEU A 193 14.18 1.34 -7.14
CA LEU A 193 14.01 2.74 -7.49
C LEU A 193 13.08 3.41 -6.49
N LEU A 194 11.99 2.76 -6.10
CA LEU A 194 11.08 3.22 -5.05
C LEU A 194 11.79 3.39 -3.70
N LEU A 195 12.64 2.45 -3.28
CA LEU A 195 13.41 2.60 -2.03
C LEU A 195 14.50 3.69 -2.09
N ALA A 196 14.94 4.08 -3.28
CA ALA A 196 15.92 5.14 -3.49
C ALA A 196 15.29 6.54 -3.56
N THR A 197 13.98 6.66 -3.79
CA THR A 197 13.31 7.96 -3.84
C THR A 197 13.37 8.68 -2.48
N PRO A 198 13.82 9.95 -2.41
CA PRO A 198 13.79 10.73 -1.19
C PRO A 198 12.35 10.88 -0.64
N GLY A 199 12.19 10.81 0.68
CA GLY A 199 10.87 10.86 1.34
C GLY A 199 10.10 9.53 1.24
N LEU A 200 9.70 9.11 0.03
CA LEU A 200 8.91 7.89 -0.15
C LEU A 200 9.71 6.63 0.18
N GLY A 201 11.00 6.57 -0.17
CA GLY A 201 11.86 5.42 0.12
C GLY A 201 12.09 5.18 1.62
N SER A 202 12.17 6.25 2.43
CA SER A 202 12.29 6.11 3.89
C SER A 202 10.99 5.58 4.50
N ILE A 203 9.83 6.04 4.02
CA ILE A 203 8.51 5.54 4.44
C ILE A 203 8.37 4.05 4.08
N LEU A 204 8.65 3.68 2.82
CA LEU A 204 8.55 2.30 2.36
C LEU A 204 9.46 1.37 3.17
N ARG A 205 10.67 1.84 3.50
CA ARG A 205 11.59 1.09 4.37
C ARG A 205 11.04 0.92 5.78
N LYS A 206 10.55 1.99 6.41
CA LYS A 206 9.92 1.93 7.75
C LYS A 206 8.74 0.95 7.77
N VAL A 207 7.84 1.03 6.78
CA VAL A 207 6.69 0.12 6.62
C VAL A 207 7.13 -1.32 6.45
N ALA A 208 8.14 -1.58 5.62
CA ALA A 208 8.62 -2.94 5.39
C ALA A 208 9.30 -3.54 6.63
N VAL A 209 10.10 -2.75 7.35
CA VAL A 209 10.71 -3.11 8.63
C VAL A 209 9.64 -3.40 9.69
N ALA A 210 8.66 -2.50 9.85
CA ALA A 210 7.55 -2.68 10.76
C ALA A 210 6.80 -4.00 10.50
N ARG A 211 6.46 -4.25 9.23
CA ARG A 211 5.78 -5.48 8.82
C ARG A 211 6.63 -6.72 9.04
N PHE A 212 7.93 -6.67 8.72
CA PHE A 212 8.87 -7.76 8.99
C PHE A 212 8.88 -8.10 10.48
N CYS A 213 9.13 -7.10 11.34
CA CYS A 213 9.21 -7.29 12.78
C CYS A 213 7.89 -7.78 13.38
N ARG A 214 6.75 -7.20 12.97
CA ARG A 214 5.43 -7.61 13.46
C ARG A 214 5.12 -9.05 13.09
N THR A 215 5.35 -9.41 11.83
CA THR A 215 5.03 -10.74 11.30
C THR A 215 5.91 -11.79 11.96
N LEU A 216 7.21 -11.54 12.03
CA LEU A 216 8.16 -12.46 12.64
C LEU A 216 7.92 -12.61 14.14
N SER A 217 7.67 -11.52 14.87
CA SER A 217 7.27 -11.55 16.29
C SER A 217 6.02 -12.41 16.49
N THR A 218 4.97 -12.18 15.68
CA THR A 218 3.73 -12.94 15.76
C THR A 218 3.96 -14.43 15.54
N LEU A 219 4.78 -14.80 14.55
CA LEU A 219 5.13 -16.19 14.26
C LEU A 219 5.93 -16.84 15.40
N LEU A 220 6.96 -16.15 15.90
CA LEU A 220 7.82 -16.66 16.96
C LEU A 220 7.07 -16.86 18.28
N THR A 221 6.28 -15.88 18.73
CA THR A 221 5.47 -16.06 19.94
C THR A 221 4.37 -17.12 19.75
N SER A 222 4.04 -17.47 18.51
CA SER A 222 3.11 -18.57 18.18
C SER A 222 3.81 -19.94 18.08
N GLY A 223 5.11 -20.01 18.41
CA GLY A 223 5.88 -21.25 18.37
C GLY A 223 6.34 -21.70 16.98
N VAL A 224 6.20 -20.84 15.95
CA VAL A 224 6.69 -21.16 14.60
C VAL A 224 8.22 -21.09 14.59
N PRO A 225 8.93 -22.13 14.09
CA PRO A 225 10.38 -22.13 14.00
C PRO A 225 10.92 -20.92 13.21
N ILE A 226 12.03 -20.33 13.65
CA ILE A 226 12.59 -19.09 13.06
C ILE A 226 12.82 -19.18 11.55
N LEU A 227 13.36 -20.30 11.03
CA LEU A 227 13.61 -20.48 9.60
C LEU A 227 12.32 -20.44 8.78
N GLN A 228 11.27 -21.13 9.27
CA GLN A 228 9.94 -21.09 8.66
C GLN A 228 9.31 -19.70 8.82
N GLY A 229 9.52 -19.05 9.96
CA GLY A 229 9.08 -17.69 10.23
C GLY A 229 9.66 -16.68 9.23
N LEU A 230 10.96 -16.81 8.92
CA LEU A 230 11.64 -15.98 7.93
C LEU A 230 11.13 -16.23 6.50
N ASP A 231 10.86 -17.48 6.12
CA ASP A 231 10.27 -17.80 4.81
C ASP A 231 8.88 -17.17 4.62
N ILE A 232 8.03 -17.26 5.65
CA ILE A 232 6.70 -16.67 5.63
C ILE A 232 6.81 -15.14 5.58
N THR A 233 7.68 -14.57 6.41
CA THR A 233 7.86 -13.11 6.51
C THR A 233 8.47 -12.52 5.24
N ALA A 234 9.38 -13.23 4.57
CA ALA A 234 9.93 -12.80 3.28
C ALA A 234 8.82 -12.57 2.24
N ARG A 235 7.85 -13.50 2.18
CA ARG A 235 6.72 -13.42 1.23
C ARG A 235 5.72 -12.31 1.57
N THR A 236 5.64 -11.87 2.82
CA THR A 236 4.71 -10.82 3.27
C THR A 236 5.36 -9.43 3.38
N ALA A 237 6.69 -9.33 3.29
CA ALA A 237 7.43 -8.07 3.39
C ALA A 237 6.95 -7.00 2.38
N GLY A 238 6.46 -7.42 1.21
CA GLY A 238 5.83 -6.54 0.22
C GLY A 238 6.79 -5.73 -0.65
N ASN A 239 8.10 -5.89 -0.46
CA ASN A 239 9.15 -5.30 -1.30
C ASN A 239 10.20 -6.37 -1.59
N ALA A 240 10.56 -6.56 -2.86
CA ALA A 240 11.45 -7.62 -3.33
C ALA A 240 12.89 -7.51 -2.79
N ILE A 241 13.36 -6.29 -2.49
CA ILE A 241 14.68 -6.10 -1.87
C ILE A 241 14.67 -6.57 -0.42
N VAL A 242 13.60 -6.22 0.31
CA VAL A 242 13.42 -6.64 1.70
C VAL A 242 13.22 -8.16 1.75
N GLU A 243 12.42 -8.71 0.85
CA GLU A 243 12.23 -10.16 0.68
C GLU A 243 13.56 -10.88 0.45
N ARG A 244 14.39 -10.39 -0.48
CA ARG A 244 15.73 -10.95 -0.73
C ARG A 244 16.65 -10.83 0.49
N ALA A 245 16.61 -9.71 1.21
CA ALA A 245 17.38 -9.51 2.44
C ALA A 245 16.99 -10.52 3.54
N ILE A 246 15.70 -10.81 3.69
CA ILE A 246 15.21 -11.81 4.65
C ILE A 246 15.64 -13.22 4.24
N LEU A 247 15.57 -13.58 2.96
CA LEU A 247 16.00 -14.89 2.46
C LEU A 247 17.52 -15.09 2.59
N LEU A 248 18.32 -14.05 2.38
CA LEU A 248 19.76 -14.07 2.66
C LEU A 248 20.03 -14.29 4.15
N THR A 249 19.24 -13.63 5.02
CA THR A 249 19.35 -13.80 6.47
C THR A 249 19.02 -15.23 6.90
N ARG A 250 17.94 -15.80 6.37
CA ARG A 250 17.59 -17.22 6.57
C ARG A 250 18.76 -18.13 6.19
N SER A 251 19.36 -17.91 5.02
CA SER A 251 20.49 -18.72 4.54
C SER A 251 21.74 -18.58 5.43
N GLY A 252 21.97 -17.40 6.02
CA GLY A 252 23.04 -17.18 7.00
C GLY A 252 22.82 -17.95 8.30
N ILE A 253 21.58 -17.94 8.82
CA ILE A 253 21.21 -18.69 10.03
C ILE A 253 21.34 -20.20 9.79
N GLU A 254 20.99 -20.70 8.60
CA GLU A 254 21.22 -22.11 8.23
C GLU A 254 22.70 -22.50 8.25
N ARG A 255 23.62 -21.54 8.05
CA ARG A 255 25.07 -21.73 8.16
C ARG A 255 25.63 -21.48 9.57
N GLY A 256 24.77 -21.16 10.54
CA GLY A 256 25.17 -20.88 11.93
C GLY A 256 25.59 -19.43 12.20
N GLU A 257 25.31 -18.49 11.29
CA GLU A 257 25.50 -17.06 11.54
C GLU A 257 24.39 -16.53 12.49
N SER A 258 24.70 -15.48 13.27
CA SER A 258 23.67 -14.79 14.05
C SER A 258 22.67 -14.08 13.14
N ILE A 259 21.45 -13.86 13.60
CA ILE A 259 20.38 -13.19 12.82
C ILE A 259 20.81 -11.76 12.43
N ALA A 260 21.48 -11.06 13.34
CA ALA A 260 21.86 -9.67 13.15
C ALA A 260 22.93 -9.46 12.06
N SER A 261 23.84 -10.44 11.85
CA SER A 261 24.97 -10.28 10.94
C SER A 261 24.53 -10.16 9.47
N PRO A 262 23.77 -11.11 8.89
CA PRO A 262 23.24 -10.98 7.53
C PRO A 262 22.33 -9.76 7.35
N LEU A 263 21.50 -9.43 8.34
CA LEU A 263 20.62 -8.25 8.28
C LEU A 263 21.43 -6.97 8.12
N ARG A 264 22.55 -6.84 8.85
CA ARG A 264 23.46 -5.70 8.74
C ARG A 264 24.05 -5.56 7.34
N MET A 265 24.50 -6.68 6.77
CA MET A 265 25.13 -6.70 5.43
C MET A 265 24.19 -6.28 4.31
N THR A 266 22.88 -6.46 4.48
CA THR A 266 21.89 -6.10 3.44
C THR A 266 21.69 -4.60 3.28
N GLY A 267 22.02 -3.78 4.30
CA GLY A 267 21.84 -2.31 4.29
C GLY A 267 20.38 -1.83 4.25
N VAL A 268 19.41 -2.75 4.26
CA VAL A 268 17.96 -2.44 4.21
C VAL A 268 17.45 -2.05 5.60
N PHE A 269 17.95 -2.71 6.64
CA PHE A 269 17.49 -2.53 8.01
C PHE A 269 18.27 -1.41 8.71
N PRO A 270 17.59 -0.45 9.37
CA PRO A 270 18.26 0.57 10.17
C PRO A 270 19.16 -0.04 11.26
N PRO A 271 20.27 0.62 11.64
CA PRO A 271 21.20 0.10 12.65
C PRO A 271 20.55 -0.25 13.99
N MET A 272 19.56 0.56 14.41
CA MET A 272 18.82 0.33 15.65
C MET A 272 18.04 -0.99 15.63
N VAL A 273 17.44 -1.35 14.49
CA VAL A 273 16.71 -2.62 14.31
C VAL A 273 17.67 -3.80 14.44
N VAL A 274 18.80 -3.74 13.74
CA VAL A 274 19.84 -4.78 13.78
C VAL A 274 20.35 -4.97 15.21
N GLN A 275 20.57 -3.86 15.94
CA GLN A 275 21.04 -3.90 17.32
C GLN A 275 20.01 -4.51 18.27
N MET A 276 18.74 -4.13 18.17
CA MET A 276 17.68 -4.70 19.01
C MET A 276 17.45 -6.19 18.72
N ILE A 277 17.58 -6.62 17.47
CA ILE A 277 17.54 -8.04 17.10
C ILE A 277 18.71 -8.79 17.74
N ASN A 278 19.94 -8.24 17.69
CA ASN A 278 21.11 -8.83 18.32
C ASN A 278 20.95 -8.97 19.85
N VAL A 279 20.35 -7.96 20.50
CA VAL A 279 20.02 -8.01 21.92
C VAL A 279 18.97 -9.09 22.19
N GLY A 280 17.90 -9.14 21.39
CA GLY A 280 16.85 -10.15 21.51
C GLY A 280 17.35 -11.58 21.31
N GLU A 281 18.25 -11.78 20.35
CA GLU A 281 18.91 -13.07 20.09
C GLU A 281 19.79 -13.51 21.27
N THR A 282 20.66 -12.64 21.77
CA THR A 282 21.55 -12.93 22.90
C THR A 282 20.79 -13.18 24.21
N THR A 283 19.68 -12.47 24.42
CA THR A 283 18.86 -12.56 25.65
C THR A 283 17.77 -13.62 25.57
N GLY A 284 17.58 -14.26 24.42
CA GLY A 284 16.45 -15.18 24.18
C GLY A 284 15.07 -14.51 24.12
N ALA A 285 15.00 -13.17 24.11
CA ALA A 285 13.78 -12.38 24.09
C ALA A 285 13.52 -11.74 22.70
N LEU A 286 13.81 -12.47 21.63
CA LEU A 286 13.74 -11.98 20.25
C LEU A 286 12.32 -11.56 19.86
N ASP A 287 11.31 -12.33 20.24
CA ASP A 287 9.91 -12.06 19.93
C ASP A 287 9.40 -10.77 20.57
N ALA A 288 9.78 -10.50 21.82
CA ALA A 288 9.49 -9.27 22.54
C ALA A 288 10.21 -8.05 21.92
N MET A 289 11.49 -8.20 21.56
CA MET A 289 12.25 -7.13 20.90
C MET A 289 11.66 -6.81 19.52
N LEU A 290 11.33 -7.81 18.72
CA LEU A 290 10.66 -7.62 17.43
C LEU A 290 9.30 -6.94 17.58
N SER A 291 8.52 -7.25 18.62
CA SER A 291 7.26 -6.54 18.88
C SER A 291 7.49 -5.05 19.14
N LYS A 292 8.46 -4.69 19.99
CA LYS A 292 8.78 -3.30 20.30
C LYS A 292 9.29 -2.53 19.08
N ILE A 293 10.15 -3.15 18.28
CA ILE A 293 10.60 -2.57 17.01
C ILE A 293 9.40 -2.34 16.08
N ALA A 294 8.49 -3.31 15.99
CA ALA A 294 7.29 -3.19 15.18
C ALA A 294 6.39 -2.03 15.63
N ASP A 295 6.12 -1.90 16.94
CA ASP A 295 5.33 -0.80 17.49
C ASP A 295 5.95 0.56 17.14
N PHE A 296 7.25 0.72 17.38
CA PHE A 296 7.98 1.97 17.08
C PHE A 296 7.96 2.31 15.57
N TYR A 297 8.24 1.34 14.69
CA TYR A 297 8.28 1.60 13.25
C TYR A 297 6.88 1.69 12.61
N GLU A 298 5.84 1.11 13.22
CA GLU A 298 4.44 1.35 12.85
C GLU A 298 4.09 2.82 13.10
N GLU A 299 4.41 3.36 14.28
CA GLU A 299 4.18 4.77 14.63
C GLU A 299 4.98 5.72 13.73
N GLU A 300 6.28 5.45 13.54
CA GLU A 300 7.15 6.23 12.66
C GLU A 300 6.71 6.21 11.19
N ALA A 301 6.08 5.12 10.74
CA ALA A 301 5.52 5.01 9.40
C ALA A 301 4.22 5.80 9.28
N GLU A 302 3.33 5.70 10.28
CA GLU A 302 2.08 6.46 10.33
C GLU A 302 2.36 7.97 10.34
N ALA A 303 3.27 8.42 11.20
CA ALA A 303 3.70 9.82 11.28
C ALA A 303 4.31 10.32 9.96
N ALA A 304 5.14 9.51 9.31
CA ALA A 304 5.75 9.89 8.04
C ALA A 304 4.75 9.93 6.88
N VAL A 305 3.75 9.04 6.87
CA VAL A 305 2.64 9.09 5.91
C VAL A 305 1.83 10.37 6.12
N VAL A 306 1.45 10.70 7.36
CA VAL A 306 0.74 11.93 7.68
C VAL A 306 1.54 13.15 7.25
N GLY A 307 2.82 13.25 7.62
CA GLY A 307 3.68 14.38 7.27
C GLY A 307 3.85 14.58 5.76
N LEU A 308 3.95 13.51 4.97
CA LEU A 308 4.02 13.61 3.51
C LEU A 308 2.73 14.20 2.93
N LEU A 309 1.58 13.84 3.49
CA LEU A 309 0.28 14.36 3.05
C LEU A 309 0.10 15.83 3.42
N THR A 310 0.55 16.25 4.60
CA THR A 310 0.51 17.66 5.01
C THR A 310 1.39 18.55 4.14
N LEU A 311 2.51 18.04 3.64
CA LEU A 311 3.37 18.78 2.69
C LEU A 311 2.79 18.83 1.27
N LEU A 312 2.00 17.82 0.90
CA LEU A 312 1.38 17.73 -0.41
C LEU A 312 0.33 18.83 -0.61
N GLU A 313 -0.39 19.23 0.45
CA GLU A 313 -1.43 20.27 0.37
C GLU A 313 -0.88 21.65 -0.04
N PRO A 314 0.14 22.24 0.62
CA PRO A 314 0.75 23.49 0.17
C PRO A 314 1.32 23.40 -1.25
N ALA A 315 1.89 22.26 -1.63
CA ALA A 315 2.40 22.04 -2.98
C ALA A 315 1.27 22.06 -4.02
N LEU A 316 0.13 21.44 -3.74
CA LEU A 316 -1.05 21.48 -4.62
C LEU A 316 -1.63 22.88 -4.73
N VAL A 317 -1.75 23.61 -3.62
CA VAL A 317 -2.27 24.99 -3.62
C VAL A 317 -1.31 25.92 -4.37
N ALA A 318 0.00 25.80 -4.17
CA ALA A 318 1.00 26.57 -4.90
C ALA A 318 0.95 26.26 -6.41
N LEU A 319 0.89 24.98 -6.78
CA LEU A 319 0.74 24.56 -8.18
C LEU A 319 -0.53 25.14 -8.80
N LEU A 320 -1.66 25.05 -8.10
CA LEU A 320 -2.93 25.59 -8.57
C LEU A 320 -2.86 27.12 -8.72
N GLY A 321 -2.24 27.81 -7.75
CA GLY A 321 -2.02 29.25 -7.80
C GLY A 321 -1.17 29.65 -9.00
N ILE A 322 -0.10 28.91 -9.31
CA ILE A 322 0.74 29.15 -10.49
C ILE A 322 -0.06 28.93 -11.78
N VAL A 323 -0.81 27.83 -11.87
CA VAL A 323 -1.59 27.50 -13.07
C VAL A 323 -2.71 28.53 -13.29
N VAL A 324 -3.53 28.79 -12.28
CA VAL A 324 -4.65 29.75 -12.36
C VAL A 324 -4.14 31.17 -12.52
N GLY A 325 -3.10 31.57 -11.78
CA GLY A 325 -2.48 32.89 -11.90
C GLY A 325 -1.88 33.10 -13.30
N GLY A 326 -1.18 32.09 -13.84
CA GLY A 326 -0.66 32.11 -15.21
C GLY A 326 -1.77 32.26 -16.25
N LEU A 327 -2.89 31.56 -16.07
CA LEU A 327 -4.07 31.69 -16.95
C LEU A 327 -4.66 33.10 -16.89
N VAL A 328 -4.85 33.67 -15.69
CA VAL A 328 -5.39 35.02 -15.52
C VAL A 328 -4.47 36.06 -16.17
N ILE A 329 -3.16 35.98 -15.96
CA ILE A 329 -2.20 36.88 -16.60
C ILE A 329 -2.26 36.77 -18.12
N ALA A 330 -2.30 35.55 -18.66
CA ALA A 330 -2.41 35.31 -20.10
C ALA A 330 -3.72 35.85 -20.69
N MET A 331 -4.79 35.95 -19.90
CA MET A 331 -6.06 36.55 -20.31
C MET A 331 -6.08 38.08 -20.18
N TYR A 332 -5.36 38.66 -19.21
CA TYR A 332 -5.43 40.09 -18.91
C TYR A 332 -4.40 40.92 -19.68
N LEU A 333 -3.21 40.37 -19.96
CA LEU A 333 -2.18 41.05 -20.76
C LEU A 333 -2.69 41.57 -22.11
N PRO A 334 -3.45 40.78 -22.91
CA PRO A 334 -4.01 41.26 -24.17
C PRO A 334 -4.94 42.47 -24.01
N ILE A 335 -5.70 42.55 -22.91
CA ILE A 335 -6.59 43.68 -22.62
C ILE A 335 -5.78 44.95 -22.36
N LEU A 336 -4.68 44.84 -21.62
CA LEU A 336 -3.78 45.96 -21.35
C LEU A 336 -3.10 46.47 -22.64
N ASP A 337 -2.69 45.56 -23.52
CA ASP A 337 -2.11 45.92 -24.81
C ASP A 337 -3.11 46.68 -25.70
N LEU A 338 -4.39 46.29 -25.70
CA LEU A 338 -5.45 47.03 -26.38
C LEU A 338 -5.65 48.43 -25.82
N ILE A 339 -5.71 48.57 -24.49
CA ILE A 339 -5.87 49.88 -23.84
C ILE A 339 -4.70 50.80 -24.20
N ASN A 340 -3.47 50.28 -24.23
CA ASN A 340 -2.27 51.04 -24.58
C ASN A 340 -2.17 51.42 -26.06
N HIS A 341 -2.89 50.75 -26.97
CA HIS A 341 -2.93 51.10 -28.39
C HIS A 341 -4.14 51.98 -28.77
N VAL A 342 -5.15 52.08 -27.90
CA VAL A 342 -6.38 52.85 -28.12
C VAL A 342 -6.40 54.19 -27.35
N GLY A 343 -5.47 54.39 -26.42
CA GLY A 343 -5.17 55.70 -25.79
C GLY A 343 -3.93 56.35 -26.36
#